data_AF-A0A368ATP2-F1
#
_entry.id   AF-A0A368ATP2-F1
#
_cell.length_a   1.000
_cell.length_b   1.000
_cell.length_c   1.000
_cell.angle_alpha   90.00
_cell.angle_beta   90.00
_cell.angle_gamma   90.00
#
_symmetry.space_group_name_H-M   'P 1'
#
loop_
_entity.id
_entity.type
_entity.pdbx_description
1 polymer ?
#
loop_
_entity_poly.entity_id
_entity_poly.type
_entity_poly.pdbx_seq_one_letter_code
_entity_poly.pdbx_strand_id
1 'polypeptide(L)'
;MSRPVTEQDFRRPEFRDAKVEDYEFRRDGSLVRKDRWEQGIHRIHSIVGRRGRDFEISEVVEAVEQLKGQWLSASHDNDPKSEWIDVRLRCGSVLAGCVRTGAFAYRWPFGQFNFTSKDFGSDIVAFQPIPNPKPSPEAQP
;
A
#
# COMPACT_ATOMS: atom_id res chain seq x y z
N MET A 1 3.62 -33.90 11.19
CA MET A 1 3.26 -34.14 9.77
C MET A 1 1.74 -34.15 9.70
N SER A 2 1.13 -33.40 8.78
CA SER A 2 -0.33 -33.41 8.62
C SER A 2 -0.76 -34.51 7.67
N ARG A 3 -1.86 -35.21 7.98
CA ARG A 3 -2.44 -36.24 7.09
C ARG A 3 -2.91 -35.60 5.77
N PRO A 4 -2.95 -36.35 4.65
CA PRO A 4 -3.58 -35.88 3.42
C PRO A 4 -5.06 -35.56 3.63
N VAL A 5 -5.54 -34.59 2.86
CA VAL A 5 -6.97 -34.21 2.79
C VAL A 5 -7.72 -35.31 2.04
N THR A 6 -8.94 -35.61 2.49
CA THR A 6 -9.80 -36.65 1.91
C THR A 6 -11.21 -36.12 1.68
N GLU A 7 -12.00 -36.84 0.87
CA GLU A 7 -13.43 -36.55 0.65
C GLU A 7 -14.25 -36.47 1.96
N GLN A 8 -13.83 -37.18 3.01
CA GLN A 8 -14.52 -37.10 4.31
C GLN A 8 -14.44 -35.71 4.94
N ASP A 9 -13.40 -34.95 4.62
CA ASP A 9 -13.17 -33.59 5.12
C ASP A 9 -14.12 -32.57 4.45
N PHE A 10 -14.72 -32.93 3.32
CA PHE A 10 -15.58 -32.07 2.48
C PHE A 10 -17.08 -32.28 2.74
N ARG A 11 -17.45 -33.06 3.76
CA ARG A 11 -18.86 -33.37 4.08
C ARG A 11 -19.70 -32.16 4.54
N ARG A 12 -19.09 -30.98 4.71
CA ARG A 12 -19.80 -29.74 5.08
C ARG A 12 -20.37 -29.05 3.85
N PRO A 13 -21.53 -28.36 3.96
CA PRO A 13 -22.14 -27.65 2.83
C PRO A 13 -21.22 -26.63 2.15
N GLU A 14 -20.30 -26.01 2.90
CA GLU A 14 -19.34 -25.00 2.43
C GLU A 14 -18.28 -25.51 1.45
N PHE A 15 -18.10 -26.83 1.34
CA PHE A 15 -17.14 -27.47 0.42
C PHE A 15 -17.82 -28.26 -0.71
N ARG A 16 -19.12 -28.05 -0.91
CA ARG A 16 -19.87 -28.62 -2.02
C ARG A 16 -19.19 -28.17 -3.33
N ASP A 17 -18.83 -29.14 -4.17
CA ASP A 17 -18.15 -28.97 -5.47
C ASP A 17 -16.65 -28.59 -5.43
N ALA A 18 -16.03 -28.55 -4.25
CA ALA A 18 -14.61 -28.30 -4.14
C ALA A 18 -13.79 -29.58 -4.35
N LYS A 19 -12.65 -29.49 -5.05
CA LYS A 19 -11.76 -30.64 -5.30
C LYS A 19 -10.78 -30.84 -4.17
N VAL A 20 -10.69 -32.06 -3.65
CA VAL A 20 -9.78 -32.42 -2.54
C VAL A 20 -8.32 -32.07 -2.84
N GLU A 21 -7.87 -32.28 -4.08
CA GLU A 21 -6.49 -32.03 -4.52
C GLU A 21 -6.05 -30.56 -4.41
N ASP A 22 -7.00 -29.62 -4.38
CA ASP A 22 -6.73 -28.18 -4.29
C ASP A 22 -6.52 -27.70 -2.85
N TYR A 23 -6.69 -28.57 -1.84
CA TYR A 23 -6.70 -28.19 -0.43
C TYR A 23 -5.63 -28.91 0.41
N GLU A 24 -5.24 -28.27 1.50
CA GLU A 24 -4.33 -28.79 2.51
C GLU A 24 -4.75 -28.35 3.91
N PHE A 25 -4.28 -29.10 4.91
CA PHE A 25 -4.42 -28.69 6.31
C PHE A 25 -3.31 -27.71 6.68
N ARG A 26 -3.71 -26.57 7.22
CA ARG A 26 -2.80 -25.62 7.88
C ARG A 26 -2.39 -26.16 9.26
N ARG A 27 -1.31 -25.61 9.83
CA ARG A 27 -0.81 -25.96 11.17
C ARG A 27 -1.86 -25.80 12.28
N ASP A 28 -2.83 -24.91 12.09
CA ASP A 28 -3.94 -24.68 13.02
C ASP A 28 -5.11 -25.68 12.84
N GLY A 29 -4.98 -26.65 11.92
CA GLY A 29 -6.00 -27.65 11.63
C GLY A 29 -7.05 -27.18 10.61
N SER A 30 -6.96 -25.95 10.11
CA SER A 30 -7.91 -25.42 9.12
C SER A 30 -7.66 -26.04 7.75
N LEU A 31 -8.76 -26.39 7.07
CA LEU A 31 -8.72 -26.80 5.67
C LEU A 31 -8.68 -25.55 4.78
N VAL A 32 -7.60 -25.40 4.01
CA VAL A 32 -7.34 -24.20 3.19
C VAL A 32 -6.91 -24.58 1.78
N ARG A 33 -7.18 -23.72 0.79
CA ARG A 33 -6.68 -23.94 -0.56
C ARG A 33 -5.16 -23.80 -0.64
N LYS A 34 -4.52 -24.63 -1.47
CA LYS A 34 -3.07 -24.64 -1.71
C LYS A 34 -2.59 -23.37 -2.42
N ASP A 35 -3.39 -22.85 -3.36
CA ASP A 35 -3.09 -21.65 -4.16
C ASP A 35 -3.36 -20.32 -3.42
N ARG A 36 -3.75 -20.35 -2.14
CA ARG A 36 -4.06 -19.13 -1.36
C ARG A 36 -2.92 -18.11 -1.34
N TRP A 37 -1.67 -18.57 -1.36
CA TRP A 37 -0.50 -17.69 -1.36
C TRP A 37 -0.32 -17.01 -2.71
N GLU A 38 -0.49 -17.76 -3.79
CA GLU A 38 -0.47 -17.24 -5.16
C GLU A 38 -1.57 -16.18 -5.33
N GLN A 39 -2.83 -16.52 -5.03
CA GLN A 39 -3.94 -15.56 -5.09
C GLN A 39 -3.71 -14.33 -4.22
N GLY A 40 -3.14 -14.51 -3.02
CA GLY A 40 -2.80 -13.41 -2.13
C GLY A 40 -1.79 -12.45 -2.75
N ILE A 41 -0.72 -12.97 -3.36
CA ILE A 41 0.30 -12.15 -4.02
C ILE A 41 -0.26 -11.48 -5.29
N HIS A 42 -1.05 -12.17 -6.11
CA HIS A 42 -1.74 -11.58 -7.26
C HIS A 42 -2.61 -10.38 -6.84
N ARG A 43 -3.32 -10.52 -5.73
CA ARG A 43 -4.14 -9.43 -5.18
C ARG A 43 -3.28 -8.24 -4.74
N ILE A 44 -2.16 -8.49 -4.04
CA ILE A 44 -1.25 -7.41 -3.63
C ILE A 44 -0.65 -6.73 -4.86
N HIS A 45 -0.22 -7.48 -5.87
CA HIS A 45 0.27 -6.94 -7.15
C HIS A 45 -0.75 -5.98 -7.79
N SER A 46 -2.04 -6.35 -7.82
CA SER A 46 -3.10 -5.45 -8.29
C SER A 46 -3.26 -4.20 -7.43
N ILE A 47 -3.12 -4.30 -6.10
CA ILE A 47 -3.24 -3.17 -5.18
C ILE A 47 -2.09 -2.17 -5.37
N VAL A 48 -0.87 -2.66 -5.55
CA VAL A 48 0.32 -1.80 -5.71
C VAL A 48 0.42 -1.17 -7.11
N GLY A 49 -0.59 -1.39 -7.97
CA GLY A 49 -0.80 -0.63 -9.20
C GLY A 49 0.17 -0.95 -10.35
N ARG A 50 0.90 -2.07 -10.28
CA ARG A 50 1.76 -2.50 -11.39
C ARG A 50 0.91 -3.06 -12.54
N ARG A 51 1.25 -2.66 -13.77
CA ARG A 51 0.58 -3.12 -15.00
C ARG A 51 1.30 -4.36 -15.54
N GLY A 52 0.56 -5.45 -15.76
CA GLY A 52 1.09 -6.70 -16.29
C GLY A 52 0.31 -7.91 -15.79
N ARG A 53 0.25 -9.00 -16.56
CA ARG A 53 -0.29 -10.29 -16.08
C ARG A 53 0.78 -11.11 -15.38
N ASP A 54 2.02 -10.99 -15.85
CA ASP A 54 3.18 -11.68 -15.31
C ASP A 54 3.98 -10.70 -14.45
N PHE A 55 4.46 -11.17 -13.30
CA PHE A 55 5.26 -10.39 -12.37
C PHE A 55 6.13 -11.32 -11.52
N GLU A 56 7.23 -10.79 -10.99
CA GLU A 56 8.06 -11.50 -10.00
C GLU A 56 7.71 -11.05 -8.58
N ILE A 57 7.81 -11.96 -7.60
CA ILE A 57 7.50 -11.64 -6.19
C ILE A 57 8.38 -10.50 -5.66
N SER A 58 9.64 -10.43 -6.11
CA SER A 58 10.58 -9.36 -5.75
C SER A 58 10.08 -7.98 -6.17
N GLU A 59 9.43 -7.87 -7.34
CA GLU A 59 8.88 -6.61 -7.85
C GLU A 59 7.68 -6.15 -7.01
N VAL A 60 6.87 -7.10 -6.53
CA VAL A 60 5.77 -6.83 -5.60
C VAL A 60 6.31 -6.33 -4.26
N VAL A 61 7.35 -6.98 -3.73
CA VAL A 61 8.01 -6.56 -2.47
C VAL A 61 8.62 -5.17 -2.62
N GLU A 62 9.32 -4.90 -3.72
CA GLU A 62 9.88 -3.58 -4.00
C GLU A 62 8.79 -2.51 -4.07
N ALA A 63 7.68 -2.78 -4.75
CA ALA A 63 6.55 -1.87 -4.81
C ALA A 63 5.92 -1.61 -3.43
N VAL A 64 5.84 -2.64 -2.58
CA VAL A 64 5.39 -2.48 -1.19
C VAL A 64 6.37 -1.62 -0.38
N GLU A 65 7.67 -1.82 -0.51
CA GLU A 65 8.67 -0.99 0.18
C GLU A 65 8.66 0.46 -0.34
N GLN A 66 8.42 0.68 -1.63
CA GLN A 66 8.24 2.02 -2.21
C GLN A 66 6.99 2.70 -1.64
N LEU A 67 5.85 1.99 -1.56
CA LEU A 67 4.61 2.50 -0.95
C LEU A 67 4.77 2.74 0.56
N LYS A 68 5.52 1.87 1.23
CA LYS A 68 5.85 2.02 2.64
C LYS A 68 6.61 3.31 2.87
N GLY A 69 7.45 3.76 1.94
CA GLY A 69 8.06 5.09 1.96
C GLY A 69 8.97 5.37 3.16
N GLN A 70 9.73 6.47 3.11
CA GLN A 70 10.43 6.98 4.29
C GLN A 70 9.56 8.04 5.00
N TRP A 71 8.44 7.60 5.60
CA TRP A 71 7.58 8.50 6.35
C TRP A 71 8.28 8.98 7.62
N LEU A 72 8.48 10.29 7.70
CA LEU A 72 8.97 11.01 8.86
C LEU A 72 7.78 11.51 9.68
N SER A 73 7.91 11.53 11.00
CA SER A 73 6.88 12.08 11.88
C SER A 73 6.73 13.59 11.64
N ALA A 74 5.49 14.03 11.45
CA ALA A 74 5.17 15.44 11.29
C ALA A 74 5.12 16.13 12.66
N SER A 75 5.83 17.24 12.79
CA SER A 75 5.82 18.10 13.97
C SER A 75 5.82 19.56 13.51
N HIS A 76 5.19 20.41 14.31
CA HIS A 76 5.06 21.85 14.08
C HIS A 76 6.42 22.57 13.95
N ASP A 77 7.49 21.97 14.50
CA ASP A 77 8.84 22.55 14.51
C ASP A 77 9.79 21.92 13.47
N ASN A 78 9.34 20.86 12.78
CA ASN A 78 10.19 20.10 11.87
C ASN A 78 9.82 20.38 10.41
N ASP A 79 10.34 21.49 9.84
CA ASP A 79 10.15 21.82 8.41
C ASP A 79 10.80 20.72 7.55
N PRO A 80 10.04 20.06 6.65
CA PRO A 80 10.59 19.08 5.71
C PRO A 80 11.71 19.62 4.82
N LYS A 81 11.78 20.95 4.58
CA LYS A 81 12.77 21.64 3.73
C LYS A 81 12.90 21.11 2.29
N SER A 82 12.01 20.22 1.88
CA SER A 82 11.95 19.66 0.53
C SER A 82 11.00 20.50 -0.33
N GLU A 83 11.30 20.66 -1.60
CA GLU A 83 10.39 21.33 -2.54
C GLU A 83 9.09 20.55 -2.74
N TRP A 84 9.14 19.22 -2.63
CA TRP A 84 8.02 18.31 -2.81
C TRP A 84 7.95 17.30 -1.68
N ILE A 85 6.75 17.08 -1.15
CA ILE A 85 6.48 16.10 -0.11
C ILE A 85 5.16 15.36 -0.39
N ASP A 86 5.07 14.12 0.06
CA ASP A 86 3.78 13.48 0.31
C ASP A 86 3.42 13.69 1.78
N VAL A 87 2.15 13.94 2.09
CA VAL A 87 1.66 14.07 3.46
C VAL A 87 0.62 13.01 3.78
N ARG A 88 0.71 12.42 4.96
CA ARG A 88 -0.30 11.51 5.51
C ARG A 88 -1.12 12.26 6.55
N LEU A 89 -2.42 12.31 6.32
CA LEU A 89 -3.38 12.90 7.23
C LEU A 89 -3.74 11.94 8.38
N ARG A 90 -4.26 12.49 9.48
CA ARG A 90 -4.72 11.74 10.66
C ARG A 90 -5.80 10.72 10.33
N CYS A 91 -6.63 10.97 9.32
CA CYS A 91 -7.65 10.04 8.83
C CYS A 91 -7.08 8.86 8.01
N GLY A 92 -5.77 8.82 7.78
CA GLY A 92 -5.08 7.77 7.01
C GLY A 92 -4.94 8.06 5.52
N SER A 93 -5.61 9.08 4.99
CA SER A 93 -5.44 9.52 3.60
C SER A 93 -4.03 10.05 3.34
N VAL A 94 -3.51 9.78 2.13
CA VAL A 94 -2.23 10.31 1.66
C VAL A 94 -2.49 11.31 0.54
N LEU A 95 -1.99 12.52 0.70
CA LEU A 95 -1.98 13.54 -0.34
C LEU A 95 -0.59 13.56 -0.96
N ALA A 96 -0.50 13.06 -2.19
CA ALA A 96 0.76 12.96 -2.90
C ALA A 96 1.10 14.24 -3.66
N GLY A 97 2.39 14.60 -3.71
CA GLY A 97 2.90 15.70 -4.50
C GLY A 97 2.52 17.09 -3.99
N CYS A 98 2.50 17.30 -2.67
CA CYS A 98 2.38 18.64 -2.10
C CYS A 98 3.64 19.46 -2.38
N VAL A 99 3.45 20.67 -2.92
CA VAL A 99 4.52 21.56 -3.38
C VAL A 99 4.76 22.66 -2.37
N ARG A 100 6.01 22.97 -2.10
CA ARG A 100 6.39 24.06 -1.20
C ARG A 100 6.02 25.42 -1.81
N THR A 101 5.39 26.28 -1.02
CA THR A 101 4.95 27.63 -1.46
C THR A 101 5.56 28.76 -0.64
N GLY A 102 6.19 28.45 0.49
CA GLY A 102 6.81 29.43 1.37
C GLY A 102 7.60 28.79 2.51
N ALA A 103 7.95 29.60 3.52
CA ALA A 103 8.60 29.10 4.72
C ALA A 103 7.64 28.18 5.48
N PHE A 104 7.96 26.88 5.50
CA PHE A 104 7.16 25.82 6.11
C PHE A 104 5.67 25.84 5.70
N ALA A 105 5.43 26.03 4.40
CA ALA A 105 4.10 26.01 3.80
C ALA A 105 4.08 25.17 2.52
N TYR A 106 3.04 24.36 2.36
CA TYR A 106 2.84 23.45 1.23
C TYR A 106 1.43 23.56 0.69
N ARG A 107 1.26 23.32 -0.61
CA ARG A 107 -0.03 23.28 -1.29
C ARG A 107 -0.19 21.97 -2.03
N TRP A 108 -1.38 21.37 -1.95
CA TRP A 108 -1.71 20.22 -2.80
C TRP A 108 -2.27 20.69 -4.15
N PRO A 109 -1.65 20.34 -5.29
CA PRO A 109 -2.00 20.93 -6.59
C PRO A 109 -3.37 20.53 -7.12
N PHE A 110 -3.89 19.37 -6.71
CA PHE A 110 -5.18 18.84 -7.16
C PHE A 110 -6.39 19.33 -6.35
N GLY A 111 -6.17 20.26 -5.41
CA GLY A 111 -7.24 20.81 -4.57
C GLY A 111 -6.95 22.20 -4.03
N GLN A 112 -7.81 22.67 -3.12
CA GLN A 112 -7.66 23.96 -2.43
C GLN A 112 -7.01 23.84 -1.04
N PHE A 113 -6.29 22.75 -0.79
CA PHE A 113 -5.64 22.51 0.49
C PHE A 113 -4.27 23.18 0.54
N ASN A 114 -4.10 24.07 1.52
CA ASN A 114 -2.83 24.66 1.89
C ASN A 114 -2.51 24.24 3.32
N PHE A 115 -1.28 23.81 3.54
CA PHE A 115 -0.76 23.36 4.82
C PHE A 115 0.35 24.30 5.25
N THR A 116 0.38 24.60 6.53
CA THR A 116 1.36 25.43 7.22
C THR A 116 1.95 24.63 8.37
N SER A 117 2.97 25.16 9.05
CA SER A 117 3.52 24.52 10.25
C SER A 117 2.47 24.10 11.28
N LYS A 118 1.35 24.83 11.39
CA LYS A 118 0.22 24.53 12.30
C LYS A 118 -0.50 23.21 11.99
N ASP A 119 -0.42 22.74 10.75
CA ASP A 119 -1.08 21.53 10.28
C ASP A 119 -0.21 20.29 10.52
N PHE A 120 1.10 20.46 10.72
CA PHE A 120 2.05 19.38 10.96
C PHE A 120 2.06 18.96 12.43
N GLY A 121 1.65 17.73 12.73
CA GLY A 121 1.45 17.21 14.08
C GLY A 121 -0.01 17.33 14.57
N SER A 122 -0.84 18.13 13.88
CA SER A 122 -2.28 18.20 14.08
C SER A 122 -3.01 17.32 13.06
N ASP A 123 -3.27 17.82 11.86
CA ASP A 123 -3.97 17.09 10.80
C ASP A 123 -3.03 16.23 9.97
N ILE A 124 -1.79 16.66 9.77
CA ILE A 124 -0.73 15.89 9.12
C ILE A 124 0.03 15.14 10.20
N VAL A 125 0.08 13.81 10.12
CA VAL A 125 0.77 12.96 11.13
C VAL A 125 2.14 12.47 10.67
N ALA A 126 2.35 12.41 9.36
CA ALA A 126 3.61 12.05 8.77
C ALA A 126 3.79 12.70 7.40
N PHE A 127 5.04 12.84 6.96
CA PHE A 127 5.38 13.32 5.63
C PHE A 127 6.54 12.51 5.05
N GLN A 128 6.67 12.49 3.73
CA GLN A 128 7.79 11.88 3.04
C GLN A 128 8.35 12.87 2.00
N PRO A 129 9.62 13.26 2.08
CA PRO A 129 10.27 14.03 1.04
C PRO A 129 10.34 13.27 -0.28
N ILE A 130 10.04 13.92 -1.40
CA ILE A 130 10.17 13.35 -2.74
C ILE A 130 11.48 13.86 -3.37
N PRO A 131 12.51 13.01 -3.54
CA PRO A 131 13.74 13.42 -4.21
C PRO A 131 13.50 13.53 -5.73
N ASN A 132 13.56 14.76 -6.27
CA ASN A 132 13.39 15.11 -7.68
C ASN A 132 12.10 14.56 -8.33
N PRO A 133 11.03 15.37 -8.50
CA PRO A 133 9.88 14.92 -9.25
C PRO A 133 10.32 14.68 -10.70
N LYS A 134 10.36 13.42 -11.14
CA LYS A 134 10.32 13.14 -12.58
C LYS A 134 9.01 13.75 -13.09
N PRO A 135 9.02 14.63 -14.10
CA PRO A 135 7.79 15.14 -14.66
C PRO A 135 7.00 13.95 -15.23
N SER A 136 5.84 13.67 -14.65
CA SER A 136 4.87 12.76 -15.26
C SER A 136 4.39 13.40 -16.57
N PRO A 137 4.42 12.71 -17.71
CA PRO A 137 4.13 13.29 -19.02
C PRO A 137 2.66 13.68 -19.28
N GLU A 138 1.79 13.66 -18.27
CA GLU A 138 0.34 13.94 -18.43
C GLU A 138 -0.09 15.35 -17.98
N ALA A 139 0.86 16.27 -17.78
CA ALA A 139 0.54 17.68 -17.48
C ALA A 139 1.25 18.64 -18.42
N GLN A 140 0.87 18.62 -19.70
CA GLN A 140 0.95 19.79 -20.57
C GLN A 140 -0.42 20.00 -21.23
N PRO A 141 -0.90 21.26 -21.33
CA PRO A 141 -2.24 21.59 -21.81
C PRO A 141 -2.47 21.23 -23.28
#